data_AF-A0A2P7VDL8-F1
#
_entry.id   AF-A0A2P7VDL8-F1
#
_cell.length_a   1.000
_cell.length_b   1.000
_cell.length_c   1.000
_cell.angle_alpha   90.00
_cell.angle_beta   90.00
_cell.angle_gamma   90.00
#
_symmetry.space_group_name_H-M   'P 1'
#
loop_
_entity.id
_entity.type
_entity.pdbx_description
1 polymer ?
#
loop_
_entity_poly.entity_id
_entity_poly.type
_entity_poly.pdbx_seq_one_letter_code
_entity_poly.pdbx_strand_id
1 'polypeptide(L)'
;MKKIAYVTTGKSSQLISYWDYAHYMDQFIYADDLPTLDLNEFGVVILSCGCHIDRILPHKQQLNDYVRNGGFLLLFALDQADQLLDVVQVEWVDSKIKDWLWWTKPGGKIELYVPDAIEHSFFDYVQPKHLHWHWHGAFKGNHNGTTLLAIEETDESVIIDFKDLEGGGRVFVTTLDPHSHNGQRFMPVTTKLLQGFYPWLNHELGIDRNKIEPFTVAYLQTTGIDTEDTPPFLADTFEGTNGKIEYFGVRPIPDEVWDADIIYIPSICDQIWMQQYSDRMMEYIKNNGQLILNIEVAVCWLPFLKPFHTVPPVPYTNLKVRVQNDPFEFFRNMPEDFDGWSGIIGQYARGFSPLPEHALGLTYIGSEHAKYASDYIWQYPTIDGSGGKVVVHNGDNMIRYPDHGEYKNSLVRDICVGLMKYRSAVVPFAGVQAHE
;
A
#
# COMPACT_ATOMS: atom_id res chain seq x y z
N MET A 1 13.75 -2.03 15.15
CA MET A 1 12.87 -2.69 14.17
C MET A 1 13.59 -2.61 12.83
N LYS A 2 13.72 -3.73 12.09
CA LYS A 2 14.40 -3.68 10.77
C LYS A 2 13.50 -2.93 9.79
N LYS A 3 14.01 -1.87 9.16
CA LYS A 3 13.30 -1.09 8.13
C LYS A 3 13.72 -1.53 6.73
N ILE A 4 12.83 -1.40 5.75
CA ILE A 4 13.09 -1.62 4.33
C ILE A 4 13.10 -0.27 3.60
N ALA A 5 14.23 0.07 2.99
CA ALA A 5 14.40 1.24 2.14
C ALA A 5 14.27 0.88 0.65
N TYR A 6 13.57 1.72 -0.12
CA TYR A 6 13.43 1.62 -1.57
C TYR A 6 14.04 2.84 -2.25
N VAL A 7 15.10 2.62 -3.02
CA VAL A 7 15.84 3.66 -3.73
C VAL A 7 15.40 3.71 -5.19
N THR A 8 15.05 4.92 -5.65
CA THR A 8 14.58 5.17 -7.01
C THR A 8 15.23 6.39 -7.63
N THR A 9 15.35 6.39 -8.97
CA THR A 9 15.75 7.57 -9.75
C THR A 9 14.56 8.39 -10.22
N GLY A 10 13.33 8.05 -9.81
CA GLY A 10 12.10 8.78 -10.10
C GLY A 10 11.45 8.43 -11.43
N LYS A 11 11.79 7.30 -12.05
CA LYS A 11 11.11 6.85 -13.27
C LYS A 11 9.66 6.50 -12.96
N SER A 12 8.73 6.87 -13.84
CA SER A 12 7.28 6.64 -13.64
C SER A 12 6.96 5.19 -13.28
N SER A 13 7.60 4.22 -13.93
CA SER A 13 7.41 2.80 -13.62
C SER A 13 7.91 2.40 -12.23
N GLN A 14 9.03 2.96 -11.77
CA GLN A 14 9.52 2.71 -10.41
C GLN A 14 8.52 3.26 -9.38
N LEU A 15 8.03 4.48 -9.59
CA LEU A 15 7.06 5.12 -8.68
C LEU A 15 5.74 4.35 -8.61
N ILE A 16 5.15 4.03 -9.76
CA ILE A 16 3.90 3.28 -9.84
C ILE A 16 4.06 1.89 -9.19
N SER A 17 5.16 1.20 -9.48
CA SER A 17 5.42 -0.09 -8.85
C SER A 17 5.69 0.03 -7.35
N TYR A 18 6.34 1.09 -6.88
CA TYR A 18 6.54 1.32 -5.47
C TYR A 18 5.19 1.51 -4.76
N TRP A 19 4.30 2.33 -5.31
CA TRP A 19 2.98 2.60 -4.71
C TRP A 19 2.14 1.32 -4.52
N ASP A 20 2.19 0.38 -5.48
CA ASP A 20 1.49 -0.91 -5.35
C ASP A 20 1.95 -1.72 -4.11
N TYR A 21 3.21 -1.56 -3.70
CA TYR A 21 3.85 -2.36 -2.66
C TYR A 21 4.34 -1.52 -1.46
N ALA A 22 3.98 -0.24 -1.38
CA ALA A 22 4.45 0.68 -0.33
C ALA A 22 4.18 0.18 1.09
N HIS A 23 3.09 -0.56 1.29
CA HIS A 23 2.74 -1.25 2.54
C HIS A 23 3.73 -2.32 3.02
N TYR A 24 4.62 -2.81 2.15
CA TYR A 24 5.71 -3.72 2.53
C TYR A 24 7.03 -3.03 2.82
N MET A 25 7.07 -1.69 2.67
CA MET A 25 8.28 -0.89 2.75
C MET A 25 8.12 0.21 3.81
N ASP A 26 9.24 0.77 4.26
CA ASP A 26 9.25 1.74 5.36
C ASP A 26 9.75 3.11 4.90
N GLN A 27 10.63 3.16 3.91
CA GLN A 27 11.20 4.43 3.44
C GLN A 27 11.40 4.47 1.93
N PHE A 28 10.82 5.49 1.31
CA PHE A 28 11.10 5.90 -0.06
C PHE A 28 12.34 6.80 -0.07
N ILE A 29 13.30 6.53 -0.95
CA ILE A 29 14.55 7.30 -1.07
C ILE A 29 14.74 7.68 -2.53
N TYR A 30 14.83 8.98 -2.80
CA TYR A 30 15.34 9.45 -4.08
C TYR A 30 16.86 9.28 -4.12
N ALA A 31 17.40 8.73 -5.21
CA ALA A 31 18.81 8.36 -5.29
C ALA A 31 19.77 9.51 -4.95
N ASP A 32 19.43 10.75 -5.30
CA ASP A 32 20.31 11.91 -5.04
C ASP A 32 20.34 12.31 -3.55
N ASP A 33 19.39 11.80 -2.75
CA ASP A 33 19.34 12.04 -1.30
C ASP A 33 20.10 10.97 -0.51
N LEU A 34 20.58 9.88 -1.15
CA LEU A 34 21.35 8.81 -0.50
C LEU A 34 22.50 9.33 0.38
N PRO A 35 23.31 10.34 -0.02
CA PRO A 35 24.42 10.83 0.82
C PRO A 35 23.99 11.40 2.17
N THR A 36 22.71 11.77 2.31
CA THR A 36 22.18 12.39 3.53
C THR A 36 21.70 11.39 4.57
N LEU A 37 21.69 10.10 4.23
CA LEU A 37 21.09 9.04 5.03
C LEU A 37 22.14 8.09 5.60
N ASP A 38 21.93 7.67 6.86
CA ASP A 38 22.65 6.55 7.45
C ASP A 38 21.96 5.24 7.03
N LEU A 39 22.62 4.48 6.14
CA LEU A 39 22.06 3.23 5.65
C LEU A 39 21.97 2.14 6.74
N ASN A 40 22.74 2.27 7.84
CA ASN A 40 22.71 1.30 8.95
C ASN A 40 21.39 1.32 9.74
N GLU A 41 20.53 2.31 9.52
CA GLU A 41 19.17 2.32 10.07
C GLU A 41 18.23 1.30 9.40
N PHE A 42 18.61 0.78 8.23
CA PHE A 42 17.80 -0.15 7.45
C PHE A 42 18.31 -1.59 7.62
N GLY A 43 17.37 -2.52 7.70
CA GLY A 43 17.69 -3.94 7.57
C GLY A 43 17.94 -4.34 6.11
N VAL A 44 17.31 -3.63 5.17
CA VAL A 44 17.46 -3.82 3.72
C VAL A 44 17.43 -2.48 2.98
N VAL A 45 18.29 -2.35 1.97
CA VAL A 45 18.22 -1.29 0.95
C VAL A 45 17.99 -1.93 -0.43
N ILE A 46 16.92 -1.53 -1.10
CA ILE A 46 16.56 -1.99 -2.45
C ILE A 46 16.93 -0.90 -3.46
N LEU A 47 17.79 -1.21 -4.42
CA LEU A 47 17.98 -0.38 -5.62
C LEU A 47 17.01 -0.85 -6.70
N SER A 48 16.05 0.01 -7.05
CA SER A 48 15.00 -0.32 -8.01
C SER A 48 15.51 -0.49 -9.45
N CYS A 49 14.70 -1.16 -10.27
CA CYS A 49 15.03 -1.51 -11.65
C CYS A 49 15.35 -0.29 -12.50
N GLY A 50 16.44 -0.33 -13.28
CA GLY A 50 16.77 0.74 -14.21
C GLY A 50 17.15 2.07 -13.54
N CYS A 51 17.61 2.04 -12.28
CA CYS A 51 18.39 3.15 -11.74
C CYS A 51 19.60 3.40 -12.65
N HIS A 52 19.81 4.65 -13.08
CA HIS A 52 20.93 4.96 -13.96
C HIS A 52 22.23 4.87 -13.16
N ILE A 53 23.21 4.09 -13.62
CA ILE A 53 24.42 3.81 -12.86
C ILE A 53 25.18 5.08 -12.47
N ASP A 54 25.22 6.11 -13.32
CA ASP A 54 25.86 7.40 -13.03
C ASP A 54 25.33 8.09 -11.76
N ARG A 55 24.10 7.78 -11.34
CA ARG A 55 23.49 8.30 -10.12
C ARG A 55 23.73 7.42 -8.89
N ILE A 56 24.16 6.18 -9.08
CA ILE A 56 24.36 5.20 -8.00
C ILE A 56 25.85 4.98 -7.72
N LEU A 57 26.68 4.92 -8.77
CA LEU A 57 28.12 4.70 -8.68
C LEU A 57 28.86 5.69 -7.76
N PRO A 58 28.49 6.99 -7.69
CA PRO A 58 29.08 7.91 -6.72
C PRO A 58 28.91 7.46 -5.25
N HIS A 59 27.92 6.62 -4.96
CA HIS A 59 27.61 6.09 -3.63
C HIS A 59 28.19 4.68 -3.39
N LYS A 60 29.09 4.20 -4.27
CA LYS A 60 29.75 2.89 -4.16
C LYS A 60 30.28 2.62 -2.75
N GLN A 61 31.07 3.53 -2.21
CA GLN A 61 31.68 3.34 -0.88
C GLN A 61 30.61 3.16 0.20
N GLN A 62 29.60 4.04 0.22
CA GLN A 62 28.50 4.00 1.20
C GLN A 62 27.72 2.68 1.14
N LEU A 63 27.39 2.21 -0.07
CA LEU A 63 26.63 0.97 -0.27
C LEU A 63 27.42 -0.27 0.14
N ASN A 64 28.71 -0.34 -0.18
CA ASN A 64 29.55 -1.47 0.20
C ASN A 64 29.88 -1.46 1.70
N ASP A 65 30.10 -0.30 2.31
CA ASP A 65 30.29 -0.18 3.76
C ASP A 65 29.05 -0.58 4.53
N TYR A 66 27.85 -0.23 4.05
CA TYR A 66 26.60 -0.73 4.59
C TYR A 66 26.55 -2.26 4.60
N VAL A 67 26.94 -2.92 3.50
CA VAL A 67 27.00 -4.40 3.47
C VAL A 67 28.05 -4.94 4.45
N ARG A 68 29.26 -4.37 4.50
CA ARG A 68 30.31 -4.76 5.47
C ARG A 68 29.88 -4.60 6.94
N ASN A 69 28.94 -3.70 7.21
CA ASN A 69 28.37 -3.49 8.55
C ASN A 69 27.17 -4.41 8.85
N GLY A 70 26.94 -5.45 8.03
CA GLY A 70 25.85 -6.40 8.23
C GLY A 70 24.56 -6.05 7.49
N GLY A 71 24.59 -5.04 6.62
CA GLY A 71 23.48 -4.65 5.78
C GLY A 71 23.14 -5.66 4.69
N PHE A 72 21.86 -5.71 4.31
CA PHE A 72 21.39 -6.47 3.15
C PHE A 72 21.07 -5.52 1.99
N LEU A 73 21.82 -5.64 0.90
CA LEU A 73 21.65 -4.85 -0.32
C LEU A 73 20.99 -5.69 -1.43
N LEU A 74 19.92 -5.15 -2.02
CA LEU A 74 19.16 -5.75 -3.12
C LEU A 74 19.31 -4.90 -4.38
N LEU A 75 19.80 -5.48 -5.48
CA LEU A 75 20.02 -4.76 -6.74
C LEU A 75 19.21 -5.40 -7.86
N PHE A 76 18.35 -4.61 -8.50
CA PHE A 76 17.57 -5.03 -9.66
C PHE A 76 18.00 -4.31 -10.92
N ALA A 77 18.34 -5.08 -11.97
CA ALA A 77 18.63 -4.62 -13.33
C ALA A 77 19.47 -3.34 -13.34
N LEU A 78 20.59 -3.36 -12.61
CA LEU A 78 21.56 -2.28 -12.57
C LEU A 78 22.73 -2.65 -13.49
N ASP A 79 22.86 -1.92 -14.59
CA ASP A 79 23.99 -2.04 -15.50
C ASP A 79 25.29 -1.78 -14.72
N GLN A 80 26.34 -2.54 -15.02
CA GLN A 80 27.65 -2.40 -14.38
C GLN A 80 27.65 -2.61 -12.85
N ALA A 81 26.80 -3.53 -12.35
CA ALA A 81 26.80 -3.91 -10.93
C ALA A 81 28.18 -4.42 -10.45
N ASP A 82 28.98 -4.98 -11.34
CA ASP A 82 30.39 -5.38 -11.13
C ASP A 82 31.32 -4.20 -10.83
N GLN A 83 31.03 -3.00 -11.34
CA GLN A 83 31.75 -1.79 -11.00
C GLN A 83 31.29 -1.20 -9.66
N LEU A 84 30.02 -1.40 -9.31
CA LEU A 84 29.44 -0.89 -8.06
C LEU A 84 29.86 -1.73 -6.84
N LEU A 85 29.87 -3.05 -6.96
CA LEU A 85 30.13 -3.96 -5.85
C LEU A 85 31.63 -4.27 -5.72
N ASP A 86 32.16 -4.18 -4.51
CA ASP A 86 33.51 -4.66 -4.18
C ASP A 86 33.54 -5.64 -3.00
N VAL A 87 32.40 -5.81 -2.31
CA VAL A 87 32.18 -6.84 -1.28
C VAL A 87 31.94 -8.24 -1.85
N VAL A 88 31.63 -8.33 -3.15
CA VAL A 88 31.44 -9.59 -3.88
C VAL A 88 32.10 -9.49 -5.25
N GLN A 89 32.53 -10.64 -5.78
CA GLN A 89 33.04 -10.73 -7.14
C GLN A 89 31.90 -11.19 -8.07
N VAL A 90 31.51 -10.31 -8.98
CA VAL A 90 30.60 -10.60 -10.10
C VAL A 90 31.21 -10.01 -11.37
N GLU A 91 30.96 -10.66 -12.50
CA GLU A 91 31.38 -10.19 -13.83
C GLU A 91 30.14 -10.12 -14.70
N TRP A 92 29.72 -8.90 -15.06
CA TRP A 92 28.54 -8.70 -15.89
C TRP A 92 28.87 -8.98 -17.37
N VAL A 93 27.97 -9.66 -18.06
CA VAL A 93 28.07 -9.95 -19.49
C VAL A 93 26.78 -9.59 -20.22
N ASP A 94 26.92 -9.09 -21.45
CA ASP A 94 25.79 -8.78 -22.32
C ASP A 94 25.19 -10.08 -22.88
N SER A 95 24.39 -10.74 -22.06
CA SER A 95 23.64 -11.95 -22.36
C SER A 95 22.16 -11.62 -22.40
N LYS A 96 21.52 -11.87 -23.55
CA LYS A 96 20.13 -11.51 -23.82
C LYS A 96 19.38 -12.74 -24.31
N ILE A 97 18.06 -12.71 -24.13
CA ILE A 97 17.17 -13.75 -24.60
C ILE A 97 17.33 -13.99 -26.12
N LYS A 98 17.43 -15.26 -26.53
CA LYS A 98 17.62 -15.70 -27.93
C LYS A 98 16.45 -15.28 -28.81
N ASP A 99 15.22 -15.39 -28.28
CA ASP A 99 13.98 -15.08 -29.00
C ASP A 99 13.10 -14.12 -28.19
N TRP A 100 13.20 -12.82 -28.47
CA TRP A 100 12.44 -11.78 -27.77
C TRP A 100 10.91 -11.96 -27.81
N LEU A 101 10.39 -12.67 -28.83
CA LEU A 101 8.97 -12.91 -29.05
C LEU A 101 8.56 -14.36 -28.77
N TRP A 102 9.34 -15.10 -27.96
CA TRP A 102 9.03 -16.49 -27.62
C TRP A 102 7.59 -16.68 -27.15
N TRP A 103 7.09 -15.78 -26.30
CA TRP A 103 5.76 -15.86 -25.67
C TRP A 103 4.60 -15.68 -26.66
N THR A 104 4.83 -15.19 -27.88
CA THR A 104 3.78 -15.09 -28.92
C THR A 104 3.68 -16.36 -29.77
N LYS A 105 4.58 -17.33 -29.58
CA LYS A 105 4.70 -18.52 -30.43
C LYS A 105 4.11 -19.74 -29.70
N PRO A 106 3.35 -20.60 -30.40
CA PRO A 106 2.93 -21.88 -29.83
C PRO A 106 4.14 -22.70 -29.38
N GLY A 107 4.17 -23.12 -28.11
CA GLY A 107 5.30 -23.85 -27.54
C GLY A 107 6.57 -23.02 -27.35
N GLY A 108 6.46 -21.68 -27.37
CA GLY A 108 7.56 -20.78 -27.07
C GLY A 108 8.22 -21.10 -25.74
N LYS A 109 9.55 -21.10 -25.72
CA LYS A 109 10.37 -21.43 -24.55
C LYS A 109 11.29 -20.24 -24.25
N ILE A 110 11.50 -20.03 -22.96
CA ILE A 110 12.55 -19.17 -22.44
C ILE A 110 13.64 -20.04 -21.81
N GLU A 111 14.88 -19.72 -22.09
CA GLU A 111 16.07 -20.47 -21.68
C GLU A 111 16.50 -20.18 -20.23
N LEU A 112 15.55 -19.88 -19.35
CA LEU A 112 15.78 -19.69 -17.93
C LEU A 112 15.38 -20.94 -17.16
N TYR A 113 16.18 -21.32 -16.17
CA TYR A 113 15.85 -22.41 -15.27
C TYR A 113 16.34 -22.12 -13.84
N VAL A 114 15.64 -22.68 -12.86
CA VAL A 114 16.10 -22.72 -11.48
C VAL A 114 16.97 -23.97 -11.33
N PRO A 115 18.25 -23.85 -10.92
CA PRO A 115 19.10 -25.03 -10.74
C PRO A 115 18.52 -26.06 -9.76
N ASP A 116 18.76 -27.34 -10.05
CA ASP A 116 18.25 -28.45 -9.23
C ASP A 116 18.83 -28.41 -7.80
N ALA A 117 18.04 -28.88 -6.83
CA ALA A 117 18.42 -29.00 -5.41
C ALA A 117 18.75 -27.68 -4.67
N ILE A 118 18.27 -26.53 -5.16
CA ILE A 118 18.32 -25.29 -4.39
C ILE A 118 17.24 -25.31 -3.30
N GLU A 119 17.67 -25.43 -2.05
CA GLU A 119 16.85 -25.08 -0.88
C GLU A 119 17.08 -23.61 -0.54
N HIS A 120 16.15 -22.75 -0.96
CA HIS A 120 16.22 -21.31 -0.69
C HIS A 120 14.84 -20.73 -0.36
N SER A 121 14.73 -20.01 0.76
CA SER A 121 13.46 -19.48 1.28
C SER A 121 12.70 -18.58 0.31
N PHE A 122 13.40 -18.00 -0.68
CA PHE A 122 12.79 -17.26 -1.79
C PHE A 122 11.72 -18.08 -2.52
N PHE A 123 11.96 -19.37 -2.70
CA PHE A 123 11.05 -20.27 -3.43
C PHE A 123 9.86 -20.75 -2.59
N ASP A 124 9.82 -20.46 -1.29
CA ASP A 124 8.63 -20.68 -0.46
C ASP A 124 7.51 -19.69 -0.82
N TYR A 125 7.87 -18.55 -1.43
CA TYR A 125 6.95 -17.47 -1.82
C TYR A 125 6.88 -17.26 -3.34
N VAL A 126 8.00 -17.46 -4.05
CA VAL A 126 8.11 -17.20 -5.48
C VAL A 126 8.15 -18.51 -6.26
N GLN A 127 7.18 -18.71 -7.15
CA GLN A 127 7.19 -19.87 -8.04
C GLN A 127 8.19 -19.68 -9.18
N PRO A 128 8.96 -20.71 -9.59
CA PRO A 128 9.92 -20.61 -10.70
C PRO A 128 9.32 -20.03 -11.99
N LYS A 129 8.07 -20.39 -12.31
CA LYS A 129 7.36 -19.86 -13.50
C LYS A 129 7.16 -18.33 -13.48
N HIS A 130 7.23 -17.70 -12.31
CA HIS A 130 7.12 -16.25 -12.15
C HIS A 130 8.44 -15.52 -12.41
N LEU A 131 9.52 -16.24 -12.73
CA LEU A 131 10.85 -15.69 -13.05
C LEU A 131 11.11 -15.62 -14.57
N HIS A 132 10.10 -15.92 -15.38
CA HIS A 132 10.25 -16.12 -16.82
C HIS A 132 9.77 -14.91 -17.64
N TRP A 133 10.67 -13.95 -17.85
CA TRP A 133 10.57 -12.93 -18.90
C TRP A 133 11.98 -12.50 -19.33
N HIS A 134 12.08 -11.55 -20.27
CA HIS A 134 13.39 -11.07 -20.73
C HIS A 134 14.20 -10.42 -19.60
N TRP A 135 15.53 -10.41 -19.75
CA TRP A 135 16.47 -9.86 -18.78
C TRP A 135 17.50 -8.97 -19.46
N HIS A 136 18.26 -8.20 -18.67
CA HIS A 136 19.21 -7.18 -19.15
C HIS A 136 20.65 -7.57 -18.81
N GLY A 137 21.18 -8.61 -19.47
CA GLY A 137 22.51 -9.16 -19.20
C GLY A 137 22.50 -10.27 -18.16
N ALA A 138 23.66 -10.87 -17.90
CA ALA A 138 23.82 -11.93 -16.91
C ALA A 138 25.15 -11.76 -16.18
N PHE A 139 25.38 -12.61 -15.18
CA PHE A 139 26.65 -12.68 -14.45
C PHE A 139 27.35 -14.00 -14.74
N LYS A 140 28.66 -13.97 -14.97
CA LYS A 140 29.45 -15.21 -15.12
C LYS A 140 29.42 -16.04 -13.85
N GLY A 141 29.39 -17.36 -13.99
CA GLY A 141 29.35 -18.33 -12.89
C GLY A 141 30.65 -18.47 -12.10
N ASN A 142 31.63 -17.58 -12.31
CA ASN A 142 32.88 -17.50 -11.56
C ASN A 142 32.72 -16.79 -10.19
N HIS A 143 31.51 -16.77 -9.63
CA HIS A 143 31.19 -16.18 -8.33
C HIS A 143 31.01 -17.25 -7.25
N ASN A 144 31.03 -16.83 -5.98
CA ASN A 144 30.80 -17.71 -4.83
C ASN A 144 29.36 -17.65 -4.26
N GLY A 145 28.49 -16.80 -4.83
CA GLY A 145 27.08 -16.71 -4.44
C GLY A 145 26.25 -17.90 -4.92
N THR A 146 25.06 -18.06 -4.34
CA THR A 146 24.09 -19.08 -4.77
C THR A 146 23.29 -18.56 -5.96
N THR A 147 23.44 -19.21 -7.12
CA THR A 147 22.62 -18.95 -8.30
C THR A 147 21.20 -19.43 -8.07
N LEU A 148 20.22 -18.53 -8.11
CA LEU A 148 18.79 -18.89 -7.99
C LEU A 148 18.11 -19.02 -9.35
N LEU A 149 18.67 -18.41 -10.40
CA LEU A 149 18.15 -18.47 -11.76
C LEU A 149 19.32 -18.41 -12.73
N ALA A 150 19.38 -19.38 -13.64
CA ALA A 150 20.46 -19.58 -14.59
C ALA A 150 19.95 -19.62 -16.04
N ILE A 151 20.87 -19.49 -16.99
CA ILE A 151 20.58 -19.56 -18.43
C ILE A 151 21.01 -20.93 -18.96
N GLU A 152 20.10 -21.64 -19.63
CA GLU A 152 20.37 -22.97 -20.21
C GLU A 152 21.58 -22.93 -21.16
N GLU A 153 22.39 -23.99 -21.13
CA GLU A 153 23.56 -24.18 -22.00
C GLU A 153 24.69 -23.14 -21.79
N THR A 154 24.66 -22.38 -20.70
CA THR A 154 25.70 -21.42 -20.33
C THR A 154 26.18 -21.62 -18.89
N ASP A 155 27.24 -20.90 -18.50
CA ASP A 155 27.69 -20.79 -17.11
C ASP A 155 27.13 -19.54 -16.41
N GLU A 156 26.05 -18.95 -16.90
CA GLU A 156 25.60 -17.61 -16.53
C GLU A 156 24.39 -17.62 -15.59
N SER A 157 24.39 -16.65 -14.67
CA SER A 157 23.38 -16.45 -13.62
C SER A 157 22.62 -15.15 -13.82
N VAL A 158 21.30 -15.18 -13.63
CA VAL A 158 20.38 -14.03 -13.72
C VAL A 158 19.93 -13.55 -12.34
N ILE A 159 19.88 -14.45 -11.35
CA ILE A 159 19.69 -14.11 -9.93
C ILE A 159 20.80 -14.80 -9.14
N ILE A 160 21.47 -14.03 -8.28
CA ILE A 160 22.48 -14.54 -7.34
C ILE A 160 22.21 -13.97 -5.94
N ASP A 161 22.32 -14.82 -4.93
CA ASP A 161 22.30 -14.42 -3.52
C ASP A 161 23.64 -14.74 -2.84
N PHE A 162 24.30 -13.70 -2.34
CA PHE A 162 25.54 -13.76 -1.58
C PHE A 162 25.23 -13.53 -0.10
N LYS A 163 25.12 -14.62 0.66
CA LYS A 163 24.87 -14.59 2.11
C LYS A 163 26.17 -14.65 2.91
N ASP A 164 26.05 -14.33 4.20
CA ASP A 164 27.10 -14.50 5.19
C ASP A 164 28.43 -13.83 4.80
N LEU A 165 28.34 -12.65 4.18
CA LEU A 165 29.50 -11.84 3.84
C LEU A 165 30.18 -11.32 5.11
N GLU A 166 31.36 -10.73 4.95
CA GLU A 166 32.08 -10.08 6.05
C GLU A 166 31.14 -9.12 6.83
N GLY A 167 31.21 -9.20 8.17
CA GLY A 167 30.32 -8.45 9.06
C GLY A 167 28.87 -8.94 9.11
N GLY A 168 28.55 -10.06 8.46
CA GLY A 168 27.19 -10.62 8.38
C GLY A 168 26.33 -10.01 7.26
N GLY A 169 26.97 -9.31 6.31
CA GLY A 169 26.29 -8.67 5.18
C GLY A 169 25.67 -9.65 4.19
N ARG A 170 24.83 -9.13 3.32
CA ARG A 170 24.21 -9.90 2.22
C ARG A 170 24.04 -9.05 0.98
N VAL A 171 24.25 -9.64 -0.19
CA VAL A 171 23.93 -9.03 -1.49
C VAL A 171 23.05 -9.97 -2.29
N PHE A 172 21.88 -9.50 -2.71
CA PHE A 172 21.06 -10.21 -3.69
C PHE A 172 21.00 -9.35 -4.95
N VAL A 173 21.45 -9.90 -6.06
CA VAL A 173 21.57 -9.19 -7.33
C VAL A 173 20.83 -9.94 -8.43
N THR A 174 20.10 -9.20 -9.25
CA THR A 174 19.44 -9.75 -10.43
C THR A 174 19.46 -8.80 -11.61
N THR A 175 19.51 -9.35 -12.82
CA THR A 175 19.33 -8.60 -14.08
C THR A 175 17.88 -8.59 -14.58
N LEU A 176 16.96 -9.15 -13.79
CA LEU A 176 15.52 -8.99 -13.99
C LEU A 176 15.05 -7.61 -13.52
N ASP A 177 14.04 -7.07 -14.20
CA ASP A 177 13.54 -5.70 -14.02
C ASP A 177 12.05 -5.62 -13.60
N PRO A 178 11.60 -6.37 -12.57
CA PRO A 178 10.18 -6.52 -12.27
C PRO A 178 9.46 -5.22 -11.90
N HIS A 179 10.14 -4.27 -11.22
CA HIS A 179 9.55 -2.97 -10.89
C HIS A 179 9.23 -2.15 -12.15
N SER A 180 10.09 -2.25 -13.18
CA SER A 180 9.90 -1.51 -14.44
C SER A 180 8.64 -2.00 -15.16
N HIS A 181 8.51 -3.31 -15.35
CA HIS A 181 7.37 -3.87 -16.05
C HIS A 181 6.06 -3.82 -15.28
N ASN A 182 6.12 -4.02 -13.95
CA ASN A 182 4.94 -3.89 -13.11
C ASN A 182 4.39 -2.46 -13.18
N GLY A 183 5.27 -1.46 -13.05
CA GLY A 183 4.87 -0.05 -13.12
C GLY A 183 4.40 0.41 -14.50
N GLN A 184 4.92 -0.19 -15.58
CA GLN A 184 4.43 0.04 -16.94
C GLN A 184 3.12 -0.67 -17.24
N ARG A 185 2.63 -1.53 -16.34
CA ARG A 185 1.43 -2.37 -16.53
C ARG A 185 1.52 -3.29 -17.75
N PHE A 186 2.74 -3.73 -18.11
CA PHE A 186 3.01 -4.45 -19.36
C PHE A 186 3.15 -5.96 -19.19
N MET A 187 3.87 -6.44 -18.15
CA MET A 187 4.13 -7.87 -17.96
C MET A 187 3.49 -8.41 -16.67
N PRO A 188 2.32 -9.07 -16.73
CA PRO A 188 1.61 -9.57 -15.56
C PRO A 188 2.41 -10.56 -14.70
N VAL A 189 3.37 -11.28 -15.29
CA VAL A 189 4.25 -12.20 -14.55
C VAL A 189 5.12 -11.47 -13.52
N THR A 190 5.49 -10.22 -13.79
CA THR A 190 6.30 -9.41 -12.86
C THR A 190 5.50 -8.97 -11.63
N THR A 191 4.21 -8.68 -11.79
CA THR A 191 3.29 -8.48 -10.65
C THR A 191 3.22 -9.73 -9.78
N LYS A 192 3.13 -10.92 -10.39
CA LYS A 192 3.14 -12.20 -9.65
C LYS A 192 4.45 -12.46 -8.93
N LEU A 193 5.59 -12.04 -9.50
CA LEU A 193 6.86 -12.08 -8.79
C LEU A 193 6.84 -11.15 -7.58
N LEU A 194 6.50 -9.87 -7.76
CA LEU A 194 6.54 -8.88 -6.68
C LEU A 194 5.56 -9.22 -5.55
N GLN A 195 4.41 -9.82 -5.88
CA GLN A 195 3.45 -10.38 -4.91
C GLN A 195 4.06 -11.48 -4.01
N GLY A 196 5.07 -12.23 -4.47
CA GLY A 196 5.81 -13.19 -3.64
C GLY A 196 7.08 -12.59 -3.02
N PHE A 197 7.78 -11.72 -3.74
CA PHE A 197 9.06 -11.15 -3.33
C PHE A 197 8.94 -10.28 -2.08
N TYR A 198 7.97 -9.37 -2.00
CA TYR A 198 7.84 -8.47 -0.85
C TYR A 198 7.42 -9.20 0.44
N PRO A 199 6.46 -10.15 0.42
CA PRO A 199 6.21 -11.02 1.57
C PRO A 199 7.44 -11.83 2.01
N TRP A 200 8.17 -12.42 1.06
CA TRP A 200 9.42 -13.13 1.36
C TRP A 200 10.42 -12.22 2.06
N LEU A 201 10.63 -11.01 1.54
CA LEU A 201 11.58 -10.06 2.12
C LEU A 201 11.21 -9.66 3.55
N ASN A 202 9.91 -9.44 3.82
CA ASN A 202 9.44 -9.14 5.18
C ASN A 202 9.63 -10.34 6.11
N HIS A 203 9.35 -11.56 5.64
CA HIS A 203 9.59 -12.79 6.39
C HIS A 203 11.08 -12.99 6.72
N GLU A 204 11.98 -12.79 5.74
CA GLU A 204 13.44 -12.88 5.94
C GLU A 204 13.94 -11.89 7.00
N LEU A 205 13.30 -10.72 7.11
CA LEU A 205 13.64 -9.71 8.11
C LEU A 205 12.90 -9.89 9.45
N GLY A 206 11.97 -10.85 9.55
CA GLY A 206 11.13 -11.05 10.72
C GLY A 206 10.16 -9.89 10.97
N ILE A 207 9.72 -9.20 9.91
CA ILE A 207 8.79 -8.08 9.97
C ILE A 207 7.37 -8.61 9.83
N ASP A 208 6.55 -8.46 10.88
CA ASP A 208 5.12 -8.74 10.82
C ASP A 208 4.34 -7.45 10.50
N ARG A 209 3.86 -7.33 9.26
CA ARG A 209 3.06 -6.20 8.78
C ARG A 209 1.62 -6.21 9.30
N ASN A 210 1.18 -7.25 10.02
CA ASN A 210 -0.14 -7.28 10.67
C ASN A 210 -0.14 -6.67 12.07
N LYS A 211 1.04 -6.42 12.65
CA LYS A 211 1.14 -5.81 13.97
C LYS A 211 0.82 -4.31 13.88
N ILE A 212 -0.25 -3.91 14.56
CA ILE A 212 -0.68 -2.51 14.64
C ILE A 212 -0.13 -1.90 15.93
N GLU A 213 0.63 -0.82 15.82
CA GLU A 213 1.09 -0.05 16.98
C GLU A 213 -0.08 0.70 17.64
N PRO A 214 0.01 1.03 18.95
CA PRO A 214 -1.01 1.83 19.62
C PRO A 214 -1.34 3.11 18.86
N PHE A 215 -2.64 3.40 18.73
CA PHE A 215 -3.11 4.55 17.96
C PHE A 215 -4.29 5.25 18.63
N THR A 216 -4.51 6.49 18.26
CA THR A 216 -5.55 7.34 18.84
C THR A 216 -6.59 7.78 17.81
N VAL A 217 -7.85 7.86 18.24
CA VAL A 217 -8.98 8.32 17.44
C VAL A 217 -9.65 9.49 18.15
N ALA A 218 -9.60 10.68 17.55
CA ALA A 218 -10.33 11.85 18.00
C ALA A 218 -11.74 11.86 17.40
N TYR A 219 -12.74 11.56 18.22
CA TYR A 219 -14.17 11.65 17.89
C TYR A 219 -14.66 13.08 18.10
N LEU A 220 -15.14 13.74 17.05
CA LEU A 220 -15.68 15.09 17.16
C LEU A 220 -17.17 15.09 17.52
N GLN A 221 -17.52 15.84 18.56
CA GLN A 221 -18.89 15.98 19.05
C GLN A 221 -19.62 17.07 18.26
N THR A 222 -20.31 16.68 17.19
CA THR A 222 -20.91 17.62 16.23
C THR A 222 -22.43 17.68 16.26
N THR A 223 -23.10 16.77 16.97
CA THR A 223 -24.56 16.59 16.85
C THR A 223 -25.36 17.38 17.88
N GLY A 224 -24.78 17.62 19.07
CA GLY A 224 -25.50 18.15 20.23
C GLY A 224 -26.44 17.13 20.88
N ILE A 225 -26.33 15.85 20.52
CA ILE A 225 -27.12 14.74 21.05
C ILE A 225 -26.18 13.83 21.83
N ASP A 226 -26.34 13.75 23.15
CA ASP A 226 -25.42 13.02 24.03
C ASP A 226 -25.14 11.57 23.59
N THR A 227 -26.16 10.85 23.11
CA THR A 227 -26.02 9.45 22.67
C THR A 227 -25.26 9.29 21.35
N GLU A 228 -25.13 10.37 20.58
CA GLU A 228 -24.36 10.41 19.34
C GLU A 228 -22.98 11.03 19.59
N ASP A 229 -22.89 12.09 20.40
CA ASP A 229 -21.63 12.76 20.74
C ASP A 229 -20.76 11.93 21.71
N THR A 230 -21.36 11.05 22.52
CA THR A 230 -20.64 10.09 23.37
C THR A 230 -21.37 8.73 23.37
N PRO A 231 -21.29 7.95 22.28
CA PRO A 231 -22.01 6.68 22.18
C PRO A 231 -21.48 5.70 23.23
N PRO A 232 -22.33 5.18 24.14
CA PRO A 232 -21.87 4.45 25.33
C PRO A 232 -21.20 3.11 25.01
N PHE A 233 -21.36 2.61 23.78
CA PHE A 233 -20.83 1.32 23.33
C PHE A 233 -19.57 1.45 22.46
N LEU A 234 -19.26 2.64 21.93
CA LEU A 234 -18.27 2.76 20.86
C LEU A 234 -16.85 2.48 21.36
N ALA A 235 -16.49 3.01 22.52
CA ALA A 235 -15.18 2.78 23.12
C ALA A 235 -14.90 1.29 23.37
N ASP A 236 -15.89 0.55 23.87
CA ASP A 236 -15.78 -0.89 24.14
C ASP A 236 -15.48 -1.70 22.88
N THR A 237 -15.90 -1.24 21.70
CA THR A 237 -15.58 -1.93 20.45
C THR A 237 -14.08 -1.97 20.15
N PHE A 238 -13.29 -1.03 20.69
CA PHE A 238 -11.84 -0.94 20.46
C PHE A 238 -11.03 -1.86 21.39
N GLU A 239 -11.64 -2.52 22.37
CA GLU A 239 -10.94 -3.46 23.24
C GLU A 239 -10.20 -4.54 22.42
N GLY A 240 -8.90 -4.70 22.67
CA GLY A 240 -8.05 -5.67 21.97
C GLY A 240 -7.48 -5.21 20.61
N THR A 241 -7.77 -3.99 20.15
CA THR A 241 -7.32 -3.47 18.84
C THR A 241 -6.07 -2.58 18.85
N ASN A 242 -5.52 -2.28 20.05
CA ASN A 242 -4.52 -1.24 20.30
C ASN A 242 -4.98 0.21 20.01
N GLY A 243 -6.22 0.42 19.57
CA GLY A 243 -6.79 1.76 19.41
C GLY A 243 -7.41 2.30 20.68
N LYS A 244 -7.34 3.62 20.87
CA LYS A 244 -8.07 4.35 21.91
C LYS A 244 -8.86 5.49 21.30
N ILE A 245 -10.14 5.58 21.64
CA ILE A 245 -11.01 6.67 21.21
C ILE A 245 -11.16 7.74 22.32
N GLU A 246 -11.13 9.00 21.92
CA GLU A 246 -11.29 10.17 22.79
C GLU A 246 -12.30 11.15 22.16
N TYR A 247 -13.09 11.82 22.99
CA TYR A 247 -14.21 12.67 22.54
C TYR A 247 -13.89 14.14 22.73
N PHE A 248 -14.10 14.95 21.70
CA PHE A 248 -13.73 16.36 21.68
C PHE A 248 -14.87 17.24 21.18
N GLY A 249 -15.13 18.34 21.89
CA GLY A 249 -15.99 19.41 21.40
C GLY A 249 -15.37 20.12 20.18
N VAL A 250 -16.21 20.79 19.38
CA VAL A 250 -15.78 21.40 18.10
C VAL A 250 -15.82 22.94 18.07
N ARG A 251 -16.16 23.59 19.19
CA ARG A 251 -16.30 25.06 19.27
C ARG A 251 -15.46 25.65 20.41
N PRO A 252 -14.13 25.81 20.22
CA PRO A 252 -13.33 25.43 19.04
C PRO A 252 -12.90 23.95 19.04
N ILE A 253 -12.32 23.47 17.94
CA ILE A 253 -11.61 22.17 17.91
C ILE A 253 -10.28 22.34 18.69
N PRO A 254 -10.04 21.59 19.77
CA PRO A 254 -8.80 21.67 20.56
C PRO A 254 -7.55 21.30 19.75
N ASP A 255 -6.38 21.74 20.22
CA ASP A 255 -5.12 21.46 19.52
C ASP A 255 -4.72 19.98 19.61
N GLU A 256 -5.11 19.27 20.66
CA GLU A 256 -4.78 17.86 20.88
C GLU A 256 -5.43 16.94 19.83
N VAL A 257 -6.53 17.37 19.19
CA VAL A 257 -7.21 16.61 18.13
C VAL A 257 -6.27 16.36 16.94
N TRP A 258 -5.35 17.29 16.68
CA TRP A 258 -4.49 17.26 15.50
C TRP A 258 -3.25 16.38 15.71
N ASP A 259 -2.99 15.95 16.94
CA ASP A 259 -1.97 14.97 17.29
C ASP A 259 -2.49 13.53 17.19
N ALA A 260 -3.80 13.34 17.01
CA ALA A 260 -4.41 12.02 16.87
C ALA A 260 -4.02 11.36 15.54
N ASP A 261 -4.00 10.03 15.49
CA ASP A 261 -3.76 9.31 14.23
C ASP A 261 -4.95 9.38 13.28
N ILE A 262 -6.16 9.43 13.86
CA ILE A 262 -7.43 9.43 13.15
C ILE A 262 -8.34 10.52 13.74
N ILE A 263 -8.92 11.35 12.89
CA ILE A 263 -10.03 12.25 13.26
C ILE A 263 -11.31 11.66 12.66
N TYR A 264 -12.33 11.47 13.48
CA TYR A 264 -13.66 11.06 13.05
C TYR A 264 -14.67 12.19 13.24
N ILE A 265 -15.34 12.55 12.14
CA ILE A 265 -16.43 13.52 12.12
C ILE A 265 -17.74 12.76 11.86
N PRO A 266 -18.63 12.63 12.85
CA PRO A 266 -19.90 11.93 12.68
C PRO A 266 -20.90 12.78 11.87
N SER A 267 -22.09 12.20 11.62
CA SER A 267 -23.14 12.85 10.83
C SER A 267 -23.60 14.17 11.47
N ILE A 268 -24.35 14.98 10.72
CA ILE A 268 -25.02 16.20 11.23
C ILE A 268 -24.00 17.29 11.65
N CYS A 269 -22.79 17.31 11.07
CA CYS A 269 -21.83 18.37 11.34
C CYS A 269 -22.22 19.73 10.73
N ASP A 270 -21.89 20.82 11.43
CA ASP A 270 -22.01 22.19 10.90
C ASP A 270 -20.93 22.46 9.85
N GLN A 271 -21.28 22.22 8.58
CA GLN A 271 -20.35 22.33 7.45
C GLN A 271 -19.86 23.77 7.20
N ILE A 272 -20.59 24.81 7.66
CA ILE A 272 -20.14 26.21 7.57
C ILE A 272 -19.05 26.46 8.61
N TRP A 273 -19.25 25.97 9.83
CA TRP A 273 -18.25 26.05 10.89
C TRP A 273 -17.00 25.22 10.56
N MET A 274 -17.17 24.00 10.04
CA MET A 274 -16.05 23.13 9.63
C MET A 274 -15.17 23.76 8.56
N GLN A 275 -15.73 24.60 7.68
CA GLN A 275 -14.97 25.33 6.65
C GLN A 275 -13.84 26.19 7.21
N GLN A 276 -13.93 26.62 8.47
CA GLN A 276 -12.88 27.41 9.12
C GLN A 276 -11.59 26.59 9.37
N TYR A 277 -11.70 25.26 9.39
CA TYR A 277 -10.60 24.35 9.64
C TYR A 277 -10.07 23.66 8.37
N SER A 278 -10.56 24.04 7.18
CA SER A 278 -10.18 23.40 5.92
C SER A 278 -8.67 23.32 5.70
N ASP A 279 -7.95 24.43 5.86
CA ASP A 279 -6.49 24.45 5.67
C ASP A 279 -5.77 23.56 6.70
N ARG A 280 -6.24 23.57 7.95
CA ARG A 280 -5.67 22.75 9.02
C ARG A 280 -5.92 21.25 8.79
N MET A 281 -7.11 20.88 8.31
CA MET A 281 -7.41 19.50 7.91
C MET A 281 -6.59 19.06 6.71
N MET A 282 -6.42 19.91 5.69
CA MET A 282 -5.57 19.57 4.55
C MET A 282 -4.11 19.38 4.96
N GLU A 283 -3.58 20.19 5.87
CA GLU A 283 -2.22 20.02 6.40
C GLU A 283 -2.11 18.75 7.26
N TYR A 284 -3.12 18.44 8.08
CA TYR A 284 -3.19 17.19 8.85
C TYR A 284 -3.17 15.96 7.94
N ILE A 285 -4.01 15.92 6.90
CA ILE A 285 -4.04 14.79 5.95
C ILE A 285 -2.73 14.71 5.17
N LYS A 286 -2.19 15.84 4.71
CA LYS A 286 -0.89 15.89 4.02
C LYS A 286 0.23 15.28 4.86
N ASN A 287 0.21 15.46 6.19
CA ASN A 287 1.17 14.91 7.13
C ASN A 287 0.75 13.53 7.68
N ASN A 288 0.13 12.69 6.84
CA ASN A 288 -0.23 11.29 7.14
C ASN A 288 -1.29 11.11 8.26
N GLY A 289 -2.03 12.16 8.60
CA GLY A 289 -3.22 12.08 9.45
C GLY A 289 -4.39 11.43 8.71
N GLN A 290 -5.13 10.53 9.35
CA GLN A 290 -6.28 9.88 8.73
C GLN A 290 -7.59 10.58 9.12
N LEU A 291 -8.53 10.66 8.19
CA LEU A 291 -9.81 11.35 8.40
C LEU A 291 -10.96 10.42 8.02
N ILE A 292 -11.97 10.34 8.89
CA ILE A 292 -13.22 9.65 8.61
C ILE A 292 -14.34 10.69 8.65
N LEU A 293 -15.04 10.85 7.53
CA LEU A 293 -16.12 11.82 7.35
C LEU A 293 -17.43 11.09 7.14
N ASN A 294 -18.34 11.22 8.09
CA ASN A 294 -19.72 10.81 7.92
C ASN A 294 -20.53 12.05 7.51
N ILE A 295 -20.79 12.23 6.22
CA ILE A 295 -21.28 13.52 5.72
C ILE A 295 -22.15 13.40 4.47
N GLU A 296 -23.31 14.05 4.52
CA GLU A 296 -24.08 14.43 3.34
C GLU A 296 -23.59 15.82 2.90
N VAL A 297 -22.66 15.87 1.94
CA VAL A 297 -21.94 17.11 1.56
C VAL A 297 -22.90 18.13 0.94
N ALA A 298 -23.18 19.21 1.67
CA ALA A 298 -23.92 20.38 1.18
C ALA A 298 -22.96 21.53 0.83
N VAL A 299 -21.87 21.66 1.58
CA VAL A 299 -20.78 22.61 1.34
C VAL A 299 -19.51 21.81 1.08
N CYS A 300 -18.83 22.04 -0.05
CA CYS A 300 -17.55 21.39 -0.37
C CYS A 300 -16.41 22.12 0.33
N TRP A 301 -16.35 22.00 1.66
CA TRP A 301 -15.40 22.74 2.50
C TRP A 301 -13.99 22.15 2.45
N LEU A 302 -13.81 20.90 1.99
CA LEU A 302 -12.51 20.39 1.52
C LEU A 302 -12.49 20.33 -0.01
N PRO A 303 -11.35 20.62 -0.66
CA PRO A 303 -11.26 20.85 -2.11
C PRO A 303 -11.63 19.64 -2.98
N PHE A 304 -11.48 18.41 -2.44
CA PHE A 304 -11.83 17.18 -3.16
C PHE A 304 -13.29 16.75 -2.95
N LEU A 305 -14.00 17.29 -1.94
CA LEU A 305 -15.40 16.91 -1.70
C LEU A 305 -16.28 17.33 -2.89
N LYS A 306 -17.27 16.50 -3.18
CA LYS A 306 -18.31 16.75 -4.18
C LYS A 306 -19.68 16.77 -3.50
N PRO A 307 -20.66 17.53 -4.04
CA PRO A 307 -21.99 17.60 -3.44
C PRO A 307 -22.68 16.24 -3.37
N PHE A 308 -23.49 16.05 -2.34
CA PHE A 308 -24.32 14.86 -2.17
C PHE A 308 -25.51 14.84 -3.15
N HIS A 309 -25.82 13.67 -3.66
CA HIS A 309 -26.95 13.37 -4.52
C HIS A 309 -27.76 12.22 -3.94
N THR A 310 -29.08 12.33 -3.96
CA THR A 310 -29.99 11.26 -3.52
C THR A 310 -30.30 10.28 -4.63
N VAL A 311 -30.51 9.01 -4.28
CA VAL A 311 -31.19 8.05 -5.17
C VAL A 311 -32.71 8.10 -4.94
N PRO A 312 -33.55 7.74 -5.94
CA PRO A 312 -34.99 7.66 -5.72
C PRO A 312 -35.33 6.62 -4.64
N PRO A 313 -36.15 6.95 -3.62
CA PRO A 313 -36.42 6.05 -2.49
C PRO A 313 -37.30 4.84 -2.85
N VAL A 314 -37.96 4.88 -4.01
CA VAL A 314 -38.81 3.80 -4.52
C VAL A 314 -38.35 3.36 -5.93
N PRO A 315 -38.36 2.04 -6.22
CA PRO A 315 -38.58 0.95 -5.26
C PRO A 315 -37.47 0.89 -4.20
N TYR A 316 -37.76 0.33 -3.02
CA TYR A 316 -36.79 0.29 -1.90
C TYR A 316 -35.49 -0.45 -2.23
N THR A 317 -35.48 -1.26 -3.29
CA THR A 317 -34.26 -1.86 -3.85
C THR A 317 -33.24 -0.82 -4.32
N ASN A 318 -33.64 0.42 -4.57
CA ASN A 318 -32.72 1.51 -4.88
C ASN A 318 -31.87 1.95 -3.68
N LEU A 319 -32.34 1.70 -2.46
CA LEU A 319 -31.64 2.04 -1.23
C LEU A 319 -30.74 0.90 -0.75
N LYS A 320 -30.62 -0.19 -1.54
CA LYS A 320 -29.75 -1.30 -1.20
C LYS A 320 -28.29 -0.91 -1.35
N VAL A 321 -27.48 -1.23 -0.35
CA VAL A 321 -26.04 -0.95 -0.33
C VAL A 321 -25.26 -2.26 -0.30
N ARG A 322 -24.18 -2.32 -1.09
CA ARG A 322 -23.30 -3.49 -1.18
C ARG A 322 -21.86 -3.06 -1.13
N VAL A 323 -21.02 -3.88 -0.49
CA VAL A 323 -19.57 -3.74 -0.59
C VAL A 323 -19.16 -4.09 -2.02
N GLN A 324 -18.44 -3.17 -2.67
CA GLN A 324 -17.91 -3.36 -4.02
C GLN A 324 -16.40 -3.57 -3.98
N ASN A 325 -15.68 -2.78 -3.18
CA ASN A 325 -14.24 -2.91 -2.96
C ASN A 325 -13.96 -2.78 -1.46
N ASP A 326 -13.14 -3.67 -0.93
CA ASP A 326 -12.68 -3.58 0.46
C ASP A 326 -11.19 -3.93 0.61
N PRO A 327 -10.29 -3.19 -0.08
CA PRO A 327 -8.86 -3.51 -0.08
C PRO A 327 -8.20 -3.28 1.28
N PHE A 328 -8.90 -2.60 2.21
CA PHE A 328 -8.43 -2.27 3.56
C PHE A 328 -9.15 -3.03 4.67
N GLU A 329 -9.98 -4.02 4.31
CA GLU A 329 -10.73 -4.87 5.24
C GLU A 329 -11.70 -4.11 6.19
N PHE A 330 -12.21 -2.95 5.77
CA PHE A 330 -13.16 -2.13 6.54
C PHE A 330 -14.50 -2.83 6.75
N PHE A 331 -14.95 -3.59 5.75
CA PHE A 331 -16.29 -4.18 5.70
C PHE A 331 -16.28 -5.71 5.87
N ARG A 332 -15.12 -6.32 6.19
CA ARG A 332 -14.98 -7.77 6.34
C ARG A 332 -15.96 -8.43 7.33
N ASN A 333 -16.45 -7.65 8.29
CA ASN A 333 -17.36 -8.09 9.36
C ASN A 333 -18.82 -7.65 9.13
N MET A 334 -19.14 -7.03 7.99
CA MET A 334 -20.52 -6.67 7.65
C MET A 334 -21.31 -7.89 7.18
N PRO A 335 -22.51 -8.16 7.73
CA PRO A 335 -23.44 -9.12 7.15
C PRO A 335 -23.97 -8.61 5.81
N GLU A 336 -24.52 -9.48 4.95
CA GLU A 336 -25.02 -9.08 3.62
C GLU A 336 -26.13 -8.02 3.67
N ASP A 337 -26.92 -7.99 4.74
CA ASP A 337 -28.04 -7.09 4.98
C ASP A 337 -27.73 -5.96 5.98
N PHE A 338 -26.46 -5.56 6.09
CA PHE A 338 -26.00 -4.48 6.99
C PHE A 338 -26.62 -3.10 6.71
N ASP A 339 -27.25 -2.92 5.56
CA ASP A 339 -27.67 -1.62 5.02
C ASP A 339 -28.98 -1.07 5.61
N GLY A 340 -29.55 -1.78 6.59
CA GLY A 340 -30.68 -1.35 7.41
C GLY A 340 -30.28 -1.02 8.84
N TRP A 341 -31.14 -0.26 9.55
CA TRP A 341 -31.01 -0.07 10.99
C TRP A 341 -32.36 -0.23 11.68
N SER A 342 -32.47 -1.18 12.60
CA SER A 342 -33.71 -1.52 13.32
C SER A 342 -34.89 -1.80 12.37
N GLY A 343 -34.62 -2.48 11.26
CA GLY A 343 -35.60 -2.80 10.21
C GLY A 343 -35.96 -1.64 9.28
N ILE A 344 -35.33 -0.47 9.44
CA ILE A 344 -35.53 0.70 8.57
C ILE A 344 -34.51 0.67 7.43
N ILE A 345 -35.00 0.55 6.19
CA ILE A 345 -34.20 0.58 4.96
C ILE A 345 -33.77 2.01 4.63
N GLY A 346 -32.55 2.18 4.11
CA GLY A 346 -32.03 3.49 3.70
C GLY A 346 -31.57 4.36 4.86
N GLN A 347 -31.33 3.75 6.04
CA GLN A 347 -30.59 4.42 7.11
C GLN A 347 -29.10 4.42 6.82
N TYR A 348 -28.54 3.34 6.25
CA TYR A 348 -27.10 3.28 5.99
C TYR A 348 -26.69 4.36 5.00
N ALA A 349 -27.36 4.46 3.84
CA ALA A 349 -27.16 5.56 2.91
C ALA A 349 -28.46 5.84 2.13
N ARG A 350 -28.63 7.09 1.69
CA ARG A 350 -29.75 7.53 0.83
C ARG A 350 -29.28 8.09 -0.51
N GLY A 351 -27.98 8.07 -0.73
CA GLY A 351 -27.35 8.78 -1.82
C GLY A 351 -25.86 8.52 -1.89
N PHE A 352 -25.18 9.40 -2.61
CA PHE A 352 -23.78 9.30 -2.96
C PHE A 352 -23.22 10.68 -3.24
N SER A 353 -21.89 10.78 -3.28
CA SER A 353 -21.20 11.92 -3.88
C SER A 353 -20.40 11.43 -5.10
N PRO A 354 -20.29 12.21 -6.19
CA PRO A 354 -19.38 11.87 -7.28
C PRO A 354 -17.97 11.65 -6.75
N LEU A 355 -17.30 10.59 -7.21
CA LEU A 355 -15.95 10.29 -6.78
C LEU A 355 -15.01 11.44 -7.21
N PRO A 356 -14.20 12.00 -6.30
CA PRO A 356 -13.09 12.85 -6.70
C PRO A 356 -12.07 12.04 -7.51
N GLU A 357 -11.19 12.75 -8.20
CA GLU A 357 -10.08 12.13 -8.91
C GLU A 357 -9.24 11.29 -7.94
N HIS A 358 -8.85 10.09 -8.39
CA HIS A 358 -8.06 9.12 -7.62
C HIS A 358 -8.73 8.56 -6.37
N ALA A 359 -10.03 8.77 -6.16
CA ALA A 359 -10.79 8.07 -5.12
C ALA A 359 -11.22 6.67 -5.56
N LEU A 360 -11.36 5.77 -4.59
CA LEU A 360 -11.90 4.43 -4.77
C LEU A 360 -13.26 4.32 -4.08
N GLY A 361 -14.30 3.95 -4.82
CA GLY A 361 -15.60 3.61 -4.25
C GLY A 361 -15.51 2.28 -3.48
N LEU A 362 -16.00 2.27 -2.25
CA LEU A 362 -15.95 1.13 -1.34
C LEU A 362 -17.27 0.37 -1.30
N THR A 363 -18.37 1.08 -1.01
CA THR A 363 -19.73 0.54 -1.06
C THR A 363 -20.56 1.30 -2.08
N TYR A 364 -21.53 0.60 -2.70
CA TYR A 364 -22.33 1.15 -3.77
C TYR A 364 -23.81 1.02 -3.45
N ILE A 365 -24.56 2.11 -3.70
CA ILE A 365 -26.01 2.20 -3.50
C ILE A 365 -26.78 2.02 -4.82
N GLY A 366 -27.82 1.20 -4.80
CA GLY A 366 -28.72 0.99 -5.94
C GLY A 366 -29.31 -0.41 -6.05
N SER A 367 -30.08 -0.61 -7.14
CA SER A 367 -30.58 -1.93 -7.57
C SER A 367 -29.43 -2.88 -7.94
N GLU A 368 -29.71 -4.05 -8.52
CA GLU A 368 -28.76 -5.16 -8.74
C GLU A 368 -27.49 -4.83 -9.56
N HIS A 369 -27.31 -3.59 -10.02
CA HIS A 369 -26.07 -3.05 -10.58
C HIS A 369 -25.83 -1.64 -10.04
N ALA A 370 -25.64 -1.53 -8.73
CA ALA A 370 -25.40 -0.27 -8.03
C ALA A 370 -24.24 0.50 -8.70
N LYS A 371 -24.48 1.76 -9.08
CA LYS A 371 -23.53 2.55 -9.89
C LYS A 371 -22.82 3.64 -9.10
N TYR A 372 -23.32 3.94 -7.91
CA TYR A 372 -22.93 5.13 -7.18
C TYR A 372 -22.32 4.75 -5.85
N ALA A 373 -21.11 5.25 -5.59
CA ALA A 373 -20.39 4.98 -4.36
C ALA A 373 -21.05 5.71 -3.18
N SER A 374 -21.71 4.98 -2.27
CA SER A 374 -22.16 5.53 -0.99
C SER A 374 -20.99 5.80 -0.06
N ASP A 375 -19.98 4.94 -0.10
CA ASP A 375 -18.72 5.12 0.63
C ASP A 375 -17.55 5.17 -0.34
N TYR A 376 -16.59 6.03 -0.07
CA TYR A 376 -15.35 6.07 -0.83
C TYR A 376 -14.16 6.41 0.06
N ILE A 377 -12.97 6.10 -0.45
CA ILE A 377 -11.71 6.53 0.14
C ILE A 377 -10.93 7.37 -0.87
N TRP A 378 -10.40 8.48 -0.39
CA TRP A 378 -9.48 9.34 -1.12
C TRP A 378 -8.16 9.42 -0.35
N GLN A 379 -7.04 9.65 -1.02
CA GLN A 379 -5.75 9.83 -0.36
C GLN A 379 -5.10 11.12 -0.85
N TYR A 380 -4.48 11.85 0.08
CA TYR A 380 -3.70 13.03 -0.29
C TYR A 380 -2.49 12.63 -1.15
N PRO A 381 -2.34 13.20 -2.36
CA PRO A 381 -1.28 12.81 -3.26
C PRO A 381 0.08 13.29 -2.72
N THR A 382 1.00 12.35 -2.59
CA THR A 382 2.40 12.55 -2.19
C THR A 382 3.30 11.71 -3.08
N ILE A 383 4.56 12.10 -3.25
CA ILE A 383 5.49 11.40 -4.15
C ILE A 383 5.72 9.96 -3.68
N ASP A 384 5.84 9.77 -2.36
CA ASP A 384 6.04 8.48 -1.70
C ASP A 384 4.72 7.81 -1.27
N GLY A 385 3.56 8.38 -1.63
CA GLY A 385 2.26 7.82 -1.28
C GLY A 385 1.97 7.76 0.23
N SER A 386 2.70 8.52 1.06
CA SER A 386 2.55 8.61 2.52
C SER A 386 1.38 9.49 2.98
N GLY A 387 0.72 10.18 2.06
CA GLY A 387 -0.39 11.08 2.38
C GLY A 387 -1.54 10.37 3.10
N GLY A 388 -2.21 11.10 3.99
CA GLY A 388 -3.34 10.62 4.77
C GLY A 388 -4.53 10.23 3.90
N LYS A 389 -5.34 9.29 4.41
CA LYS A 389 -6.54 8.82 3.74
C LYS A 389 -7.77 9.48 4.37
N VAL A 390 -8.77 9.72 3.52
CA VAL A 390 -10.07 10.25 3.89
C VAL A 390 -11.13 9.24 3.48
N VAL A 391 -11.74 8.58 4.47
CA VAL A 391 -12.91 7.74 4.26
C VAL A 391 -14.14 8.61 4.36
N VAL A 392 -14.99 8.60 3.33
CA VAL A 392 -16.21 9.39 3.27
C VAL A 392 -17.41 8.47 3.16
N HIS A 393 -18.34 8.61 4.09
CA HIS A 393 -19.61 7.89 4.13
C HIS A 393 -20.77 8.86 3.90
N ASN A 394 -21.57 8.61 2.85
CA ASN A 394 -22.69 9.45 2.43
C ASN A 394 -24.02 8.97 3.02
N GLY A 395 -24.10 8.94 4.36
CA GLY A 395 -25.23 8.33 5.05
C GLY A 395 -25.38 8.72 6.52
N ASP A 396 -26.15 7.93 7.27
CA ASP A 396 -26.36 8.16 8.70
C ASP A 396 -25.13 7.72 9.52
N ASN A 397 -25.17 7.78 10.84
CA ASN A 397 -24.00 7.57 11.69
C ASN A 397 -23.47 6.12 11.62
N MET A 398 -22.25 5.93 11.10
CA MET A 398 -21.58 4.63 10.92
C MET A 398 -21.39 3.84 12.22
N ILE A 399 -21.39 4.51 13.38
CA ILE A 399 -21.23 3.88 14.71
C ILE A 399 -22.31 2.82 14.99
N ARG A 400 -23.44 2.88 14.29
CA ARG A 400 -24.59 1.98 14.47
C ARG A 400 -24.45 0.66 13.71
N TYR A 401 -23.39 0.50 12.91
CA TYR A 401 -23.27 -0.58 11.95
C TYR A 401 -22.17 -1.58 12.32
N PRO A 402 -22.38 -2.88 12.08
CA PRO A 402 -23.67 -3.47 11.73
C PRO A 402 -24.62 -3.37 12.94
N ASP A 403 -25.93 -3.31 12.71
CA ASP A 403 -26.89 -3.11 13.81
C ASP A 403 -27.25 -4.40 14.57
N HIS A 404 -26.73 -5.53 14.10
CA HIS A 404 -26.94 -6.88 14.61
C HIS A 404 -25.71 -7.78 14.38
N GLY A 405 -25.80 -9.03 14.85
CA GLY A 405 -24.74 -10.02 14.72
C GLY A 405 -23.63 -9.92 15.77
N GLU A 406 -22.63 -10.79 15.64
CA GLU A 406 -21.48 -10.87 16.55
C GLU A 406 -20.65 -9.58 16.56
N TYR A 407 -20.56 -8.91 15.40
CA TYR A 407 -19.74 -7.72 15.19
C TYR A 407 -20.52 -6.41 15.32
N LYS A 408 -21.65 -6.41 16.04
CA LYS A 408 -22.52 -5.24 16.19
C LYS A 408 -21.75 -3.96 16.58
N ASN A 409 -22.10 -2.83 15.94
CA ASN A 409 -21.54 -1.49 16.14
C ASN A 409 -20.04 -1.32 15.83
N SER A 410 -19.42 -2.29 15.14
CA SER A 410 -17.97 -2.32 15.03
C SER A 410 -17.38 -1.76 13.72
N LEU A 411 -18.20 -1.22 12.82
CA LEU A 411 -17.75 -0.66 11.55
C LEU A 411 -16.71 0.45 11.73
N VAL A 412 -16.94 1.40 12.64
CA VAL A 412 -16.00 2.51 12.89
C VAL A 412 -14.66 1.99 13.42
N ARG A 413 -14.70 1.00 14.33
CA ARG A 413 -13.49 0.29 14.79
C ARG A 413 -12.75 -0.35 13.61
N ASP A 414 -13.45 -1.10 12.77
CA ASP A 414 -12.83 -1.81 11.64
C ASP A 414 -12.22 -0.85 10.62
N ILE A 415 -12.88 0.27 10.32
CA ILE A 415 -12.30 1.34 9.50
C ILE A 415 -11.02 1.87 10.14
N CYS A 416 -11.04 2.18 11.43
CA CYS A 416 -9.86 2.69 12.13
C CYS A 416 -8.70 1.69 12.12
N VAL A 417 -8.98 0.43 12.46
CA VAL A 417 -7.99 -0.65 12.44
C VAL A 417 -7.42 -0.86 11.03
N GLY A 418 -8.26 -0.84 10.00
CA GLY A 418 -7.82 -0.94 8.61
C GLY A 418 -6.93 0.23 8.18
N LEU A 419 -7.32 1.46 8.53
CA LEU A 419 -6.51 2.66 8.24
C LEU A 419 -5.12 2.59 8.86
N MET A 420 -5.00 2.04 10.07
CA MET A 420 -3.71 1.89 10.74
C MET A 420 -2.90 0.70 10.21
N LYS A 421 -3.54 -0.45 9.98
CA LYS A 421 -2.92 -1.63 9.37
C LYS A 421 -2.32 -1.32 8.00
N TYR A 422 -3.04 -0.54 7.20
CA TYR A 422 -2.67 -0.19 5.83
C TYR A 422 -2.26 1.28 5.70
N ARG A 423 -1.67 1.86 6.74
CA ARG A 423 -1.30 3.29 6.74
C ARG A 423 -0.37 3.64 5.59
N SER A 424 0.63 2.81 5.32
CA SER A 424 1.61 3.00 4.23
C SER A 424 1.13 2.51 2.85
N ALA A 425 -0.10 1.99 2.75
CA ALA A 425 -0.67 1.60 1.47
C ALA A 425 -1.12 2.82 0.64
N VAL A 426 -0.95 2.78 -0.68
CA VAL A 426 -1.37 3.86 -1.58
C VAL A 426 -2.73 3.53 -2.20
N VAL A 427 -3.65 4.50 -2.25
CA VAL A 427 -4.94 4.44 -2.95
C VAL A 427 -4.72 4.80 -4.42
N PRO A 428 -5.17 3.99 -5.40
CA PRO A 428 -5.99 2.79 -5.28
C PRO A 428 -5.16 1.57 -4.84
N PHE A 429 -5.47 1.06 -3.66
CA PHE A 429 -4.77 -0.06 -3.06
C PHE A 429 -5.32 -1.37 -3.63
N ALA A 430 -4.39 -2.27 -3.98
CA ALA A 430 -4.59 -3.54 -4.68
C ALA A 430 -5.09 -3.40 -6.13
N GLY A 431 -4.15 -3.46 -7.08
CA GLY A 431 -4.46 -3.83 -8.46
C GLY A 431 -5.16 -2.73 -9.25
N VAL A 432 -4.38 -2.04 -10.08
CA VAL A 432 -4.87 -1.48 -11.34
C VAL A 432 -5.29 -2.65 -12.24
N GLN A 433 -6.32 -3.40 -11.86
CA GLN A 433 -7.13 -4.15 -12.80
C GLN A 433 -8.31 -3.25 -13.10
N ALA A 434 -8.28 -2.68 -14.31
CA ALA A 434 -9.54 -2.54 -15.01
C ALA A 434 -10.16 -3.95 -15.02
N HIS A 435 -11.18 -4.15 -14.19
CA HIS A 435 -12.17 -5.16 -14.51
C HIS A 435 -12.82 -4.68 -15.80
N GLU A 436 -12.44 -5.27 -16.93
CA GLU A 436 -13.29 -5.25 -18.13
C GLU A 436 -14.57 -6.04 -17.85
#